data_AF-A0AAW6XEG2-F1
#
_entry.id   AF-A0AAW6XEG2-F1
#
_cell.length_a   1.000
_cell.length_b   1.000
_cell.length_c   1.000
_cell.angle_alpha   90.00
_cell.angle_beta   90.00
_cell.angle_gamma   90.00
#
_symmetry.space_group_name_H-M   'P 1'
#
loop_
_entity.id
_entity.type
_entity.pdbx_description
1 polymer ?
#
loop_
_entity_poly.entity_id
_entity_poly.type
_entity_poly.pdbx_seq_one_letter_code
_entity_poly.pdbx_strand_id
1 'polypeptide(L)'
;MKKLEQTLDKQVKYIPHGYHIMREKETRMINDLYIDNINDFATFYNEKLANKTIDYVFKDNHTLSLLSVNFGKENFPHLLGLRFDRRKPNQVLSDILNNKIPNAVLLKNDKTTFLKMQALNSASKLLQPDSFILKDFSNVEHIHKLNLDSSIESSDRNLMVLLRDSDKDGTAPASLMNLNSGDLKEQLMDVPENTILGIFQESKDQVEYLDENDKRRKVSLGKSAGAIAINHEYIKTSLDATSLAMVVNKNLTSSIETKDQKQIPELNGEKDNTKRLTVKVNPRAREIALRRMRDRGLER
;
A
#
# COMPACT_ATOMS: atom_id res chain seq x y z
N MET A 1 1.31 -4.49 21.84
CA MET A 1 0.87 -3.73 23.02
C MET A 1 0.06 -4.58 23.97
N LYS A 2 0.39 -4.54 25.28
CA LYS A 2 -0.35 -5.32 26.28
C LYS A 2 -1.75 -4.76 26.54
N LYS A 3 -1.90 -3.43 26.57
CA LYS A 3 -3.17 -2.70 26.72
C LYS A 3 -3.08 -1.35 26.03
N LEU A 4 -4.18 -0.90 25.43
CA LEU A 4 -4.39 0.47 24.98
C LEU A 4 -4.73 1.35 26.19
N GLU A 5 -3.93 2.38 26.40
CA GLU A 5 -4.04 3.34 27.51
C GLU A 5 -3.89 4.78 27.01
N GLN A 6 -4.17 5.75 27.87
CA GLN A 6 -3.97 7.18 27.59
C GLN A 6 -3.57 7.92 28.88
N THR A 7 -2.69 8.92 28.79
CA THR A 7 -2.18 9.63 29.98
C THR A 7 -3.07 10.80 30.41
N LEU A 8 -3.65 11.54 29.47
CA LEU A 8 -4.41 12.78 29.68
C LEU A 8 -3.65 13.83 30.51
N ASP A 9 -2.31 13.79 30.52
CA ASP A 9 -1.44 14.71 31.25
C ASP A 9 -1.41 16.11 30.60
N LYS A 10 -1.89 16.22 29.36
CA LYS A 10 -1.96 17.48 28.61
C LYS A 10 -3.36 17.67 28.04
N GLN A 11 -3.77 18.92 27.92
CA GLN A 11 -4.98 19.26 27.18
C GLN A 11 -4.90 18.70 25.75
N VAL A 12 -5.98 18.04 25.32
CA VAL A 12 -6.11 17.47 23.97
C VAL A 12 -6.06 18.59 22.94
N LYS A 13 -5.23 18.44 21.91
CA LYS A 13 -4.94 19.54 20.98
C LYS A 13 -6.16 19.89 20.12
N TYR A 14 -6.90 18.88 19.68
CA TYR A 14 -8.07 19.04 18.82
C TYR A 14 -8.93 17.77 18.89
N ILE A 15 -10.24 17.96 19.07
CA ILE A 15 -11.23 16.88 18.96
C ILE A 15 -12.07 17.19 17.72
N PRO A 16 -11.94 16.39 16.64
CA PRO A 16 -12.75 16.58 15.44
C PRO A 16 -14.24 16.43 15.72
N HIS A 17 -15.07 17.10 14.92
CA HIS A 17 -16.52 16.89 14.98
C HIS A 17 -16.86 15.39 14.79
N GLY A 18 -17.80 14.89 15.59
CA GLY A 18 -18.17 13.48 15.59
C GLY A 18 -17.20 12.55 16.34
N TYR A 19 -16.24 13.10 17.09
CA TYR A 19 -15.33 12.34 17.94
C TYR A 19 -15.43 12.73 19.41
N HIS A 20 -14.98 11.84 20.29
CA HIS A 20 -14.79 12.09 21.71
C HIS A 20 -13.51 11.40 22.20
N ILE A 21 -13.01 11.85 23.37
CA ILE A 21 -11.92 11.17 24.07
C ILE A 21 -12.43 9.81 24.57
N MET A 22 -11.65 8.76 24.33
CA MET A 22 -11.93 7.39 24.77
C MET A 22 -12.30 7.38 26.26
N ARG A 23 -13.49 6.86 26.57
CA ARG A 23 -13.99 6.74 27.95
C ARG A 23 -13.49 5.46 28.58
N GLU A 24 -13.48 5.41 29.90
CA GLU A 24 -13.03 4.24 30.68
C GLU A 24 -13.75 2.93 30.29
N LYS A 25 -15.06 2.98 30.03
CA LYS A 25 -15.83 1.82 29.53
C LYS A 25 -15.33 1.35 28.17
N GLU A 26 -15.02 2.27 27.27
CA GLU A 26 -14.50 1.96 25.93
C GLU A 26 -13.07 1.42 26.02
N THR A 27 -12.23 1.98 26.90
CA THR A 27 -10.90 1.44 27.21
C THR A 27 -10.96 -0.02 27.66
N ARG A 28 -11.86 -0.34 28.61
CA ARG A 28 -12.08 -1.73 29.03
C ARG A 28 -12.52 -2.60 27.87
N MET A 29 -13.56 -2.19 27.13
CA MET A 29 -14.05 -2.96 25.99
C MET A 29 -12.97 -3.22 24.92
N ILE A 30 -12.15 -2.22 24.60
CA ILE A 30 -11.05 -2.40 23.64
C ILE A 30 -10.02 -3.39 24.18
N ASN A 31 -9.60 -3.22 25.43
CA ASN A 31 -8.58 -4.08 26.03
C ASN A 31 -9.03 -5.51 26.21
N ASP A 32 -10.29 -5.72 26.61
CA ASP A 32 -10.81 -7.05 26.93
C ASP A 32 -11.22 -7.84 25.68
N LEU A 33 -11.65 -7.17 24.60
CA LEU A 33 -12.23 -7.83 23.42
C LEU A 33 -11.41 -7.70 22.14
N TYR A 34 -10.58 -6.66 22.01
CA TYR A 34 -10.01 -6.27 20.71
C TYR A 34 -8.50 -6.05 20.71
N ILE A 35 -7.82 -6.11 21.86
CA ILE A 35 -6.39 -5.79 21.93
C ILE A 35 -5.54 -6.74 21.07
N ASP A 36 -5.90 -8.02 21.03
CA ASP A 36 -5.21 -9.02 20.22
C ASP A 36 -5.44 -8.76 18.73
N ASN A 37 -6.69 -8.53 18.31
CA ASN A 37 -7.01 -8.12 16.93
C ASN A 37 -6.20 -6.87 16.49
N ILE A 38 -6.03 -5.88 17.38
CA ILE A 38 -5.24 -4.67 17.10
C ILE A 38 -3.76 -5.01 16.94
N ASN A 39 -3.20 -5.85 17.81
CA ASN A 39 -1.80 -6.25 17.77
C ASN A 39 -1.48 -7.10 16.54
N ASP A 40 -2.33 -8.07 16.24
CA ASP A 40 -2.19 -8.96 15.09
C ASP A 40 -2.28 -8.15 13.80
N PHE A 41 -3.27 -7.25 13.72
CA PHE A 41 -3.39 -6.35 12.57
C PHE A 41 -2.20 -5.40 12.44
N ALA A 42 -1.70 -4.81 13.54
CA ALA A 42 -0.51 -3.95 13.50
C ALA A 42 0.73 -4.72 13.00
N THR A 43 0.91 -5.95 13.47
CA THR A 43 2.03 -6.80 13.07
C THR A 43 1.91 -7.19 11.59
N PHE A 44 0.76 -7.73 11.20
CA PHE A 44 0.45 -8.07 9.81
C PHE A 44 0.63 -6.87 8.88
N TYR A 45 0.03 -5.72 9.23
CA TYR A 45 0.12 -4.52 8.41
C TYR A 45 1.59 -4.07 8.27
N ASN A 46 2.37 -4.04 9.35
CA ASN A 46 3.77 -3.65 9.29
C ASN A 46 4.64 -4.58 8.44
N GLU A 47 4.44 -5.88 8.55
CA GLU A 47 5.25 -6.87 7.84
C GLU A 47 4.84 -7.06 6.39
N LYS A 48 3.53 -7.02 6.11
CA LYS A 48 2.96 -7.44 4.83
C LYS A 48 2.53 -6.28 3.96
N LEU A 49 2.11 -5.15 4.52
CA LEU A 49 1.48 -4.06 3.75
C LEU A 49 2.23 -2.72 3.83
N ALA A 50 2.76 -2.33 4.99
CA ALA A 50 3.27 -0.99 5.22
C ALA A 50 4.42 -0.62 4.27
N ASN A 51 4.28 0.54 3.62
CA ASN A 51 5.19 1.09 2.61
C ASN A 51 5.35 0.20 1.37
N LYS A 52 4.34 -0.61 1.04
CA LYS A 52 4.34 -1.47 -0.13
C LYS A 52 3.18 -1.12 -1.07
N THR A 53 3.41 -1.42 -2.34
CA THR A 53 2.37 -1.43 -3.36
C THR A 53 1.99 -2.89 -3.60
N ILE A 54 0.71 -3.20 -3.42
CA ILE A 54 0.16 -4.53 -3.70
C ILE A 54 -0.68 -4.46 -4.96
N ASP A 55 -0.35 -5.34 -5.89
CA ASP A 55 -0.92 -5.43 -7.23
C ASP A 55 -1.90 -6.59 -7.28
N TYR A 56 -3.19 -6.29 -7.48
CA TYR A 56 -4.26 -7.27 -7.61
C TYR A 56 -4.61 -7.40 -9.09
N VAL A 57 -4.29 -8.54 -9.70
CA VAL A 57 -4.77 -8.89 -11.03
C VAL A 57 -6.10 -9.61 -10.89
N PHE A 58 -7.15 -9.09 -11.50
CA PHE A 58 -8.50 -9.64 -11.40
C PHE A 58 -9.17 -9.70 -12.77
N LYS A 59 -10.22 -10.52 -12.83
CA LYS A 59 -11.07 -10.64 -14.02
C LYS A 59 -12.19 -9.61 -13.94
N ASP A 60 -12.12 -8.63 -14.82
CA ASP A 60 -13.18 -7.63 -15.05
C ASP A 60 -13.90 -8.00 -16.35
N ASN A 61 -15.08 -8.59 -16.23
CA ASN A 61 -15.81 -9.18 -17.34
C ASN A 61 -14.95 -10.20 -18.13
N HIS A 62 -14.58 -9.89 -19.37
CA HIS A 62 -13.74 -10.75 -20.23
C HIS A 62 -12.29 -10.28 -20.31
N THR A 63 -11.88 -9.32 -19.48
CA THR A 63 -10.56 -8.70 -19.51
C THR A 63 -9.80 -8.89 -18.19
N LEU A 64 -8.48 -9.03 -18.30
CA LEU A 64 -7.60 -8.96 -17.15
C LEU A 64 -7.32 -7.50 -16.83
N SER A 65 -7.60 -7.12 -15.59
CA SER A 65 -7.39 -5.77 -15.07
C SER A 65 -6.41 -5.81 -13.90
N LEU A 66 -5.74 -4.69 -13.65
CA LEU A 66 -4.85 -4.50 -12.50
C LEU A 66 -5.39 -3.40 -11.59
N LEU A 67 -5.32 -3.64 -10.28
CA LEU A 67 -5.51 -2.64 -9.24
C LEU A 67 -4.25 -2.59 -8.37
N SER A 68 -3.51 -1.48 -8.45
CA SER A 68 -2.31 -1.25 -7.64
C SER A 68 -2.67 -0.41 -6.42
N VAL A 69 -2.50 -0.96 -5.22
CA VAL A 69 -2.87 -0.31 -3.97
C VAL A 69 -1.64 0.03 -3.14
N ASN A 70 -1.47 1.31 -2.83
CA ASN A 70 -0.39 1.83 -2.00
C ASN A 70 -0.79 1.80 -0.52
N PHE A 71 -0.17 0.90 0.24
CA PHE A 71 -0.40 0.76 1.68
C PHE A 71 0.62 1.57 2.48
N GLY A 72 0.33 2.84 2.72
CA GLY A 72 1.15 3.73 3.56
C GLY A 72 0.95 3.51 5.06
N LYS A 73 1.91 3.93 5.88
CA LYS A 73 1.77 3.89 7.36
C LYS A 73 0.67 4.84 7.85
N GLU A 74 0.42 5.89 7.10
CA GLU A 74 -0.62 6.89 7.32
C GLU A 74 -2.03 6.35 7.15
N ASN A 75 -2.25 5.31 6.34
CA ASN A 75 -3.56 4.68 6.17
C ASN A 75 -3.97 3.85 7.38
N PHE A 76 -2.99 3.26 8.10
CA PHE A 76 -3.21 2.36 9.23
C PHE A 76 -4.23 2.87 10.28
N PRO A 77 -4.11 4.09 10.86
CA PRO A 77 -5.08 4.58 11.84
C PRO A 77 -6.51 4.72 11.28
N HIS A 78 -6.67 4.94 9.97
CA HIS A 78 -7.99 5.00 9.34
C HIS A 78 -8.67 3.63 9.25
N LEU A 79 -7.88 2.58 9.00
CA LEU A 79 -8.35 1.19 9.01
C LEU A 79 -8.63 0.70 10.43
N LEU A 80 -7.77 1.06 11.38
CA LEU A 80 -7.94 0.77 12.81
C LEU A 80 -9.17 1.47 13.43
N GLY A 81 -9.55 2.64 12.91
CA GLY A 81 -10.70 3.41 13.41
C GLY A 81 -10.42 4.21 14.67
N LEU A 82 -9.14 4.47 14.98
CA LEU A 82 -8.70 5.25 16.15
C LEU A 82 -7.85 6.46 15.72
N ARG A 83 -7.97 7.57 16.47
CA ARG A 83 -7.07 8.72 16.34
C ARG A 83 -6.30 8.91 17.63
N PHE A 84 -5.04 9.32 17.51
CA PHE A 84 -4.12 9.49 18.64
C PHE A 84 -3.74 10.97 18.74
N ASP A 85 -4.03 11.60 19.88
CA ASP A 85 -3.69 13.01 20.11
C ASP A 85 -2.17 13.23 20.00
N ARG A 86 -1.79 14.35 19.37
CA ARG A 86 -0.39 14.74 19.15
C ARG A 86 0.45 13.65 18.44
N ARG A 87 -0.17 12.88 17.54
CA ARG A 87 0.52 11.95 16.65
C ARG A 87 0.15 12.21 15.21
N LYS A 88 1.14 12.16 14.32
CA LYS A 88 0.89 12.10 12.88
C LYS A 88 0.38 10.70 12.53
N PRO A 89 -0.50 10.54 11.53
CA PRO A 89 -1.05 9.24 11.15
C PRO A 89 0.02 8.16 10.93
N ASN A 90 1.12 8.50 10.24
CA ASN A 90 2.21 7.58 9.95
C ASN A 90 3.05 7.13 11.17
N GLN A 91 2.85 7.73 12.36
CA GLN A 91 3.51 7.34 13.60
C GLN A 91 2.71 6.31 14.40
N VAL A 92 1.39 6.24 14.18
CA VAL A 92 0.47 5.45 15.01
C VAL A 92 0.83 3.96 14.99
N LEU A 93 1.14 3.42 13.82
CA LEU A 93 1.56 2.01 13.68
C LEU A 93 2.78 1.70 14.54
N SER A 94 3.84 2.51 14.43
CA SER A 94 5.05 2.31 15.23
C SER A 94 4.82 2.53 16.72
N ASP A 95 3.91 3.41 17.11
CA ASP A 95 3.60 3.65 18.50
C ASP A 95 2.88 2.44 19.13
N ILE A 96 1.95 1.82 18.41
CA ILE A 96 1.30 0.57 18.86
C ILE A 96 2.30 -0.58 18.96
N LEU A 97 3.15 -0.77 17.95
CA LEU A 97 4.16 -1.84 17.96
C LEU A 97 5.19 -1.67 19.09
N ASN A 98 5.52 -0.42 19.43
CA ASN A 98 6.45 -0.10 20.51
C ASN A 98 5.76 0.17 21.86
N ASN A 99 4.47 -0.15 21.99
CA ASN A 99 3.71 -0.01 23.24
C ASN A 99 3.73 1.42 23.82
N LYS A 100 3.75 2.45 22.98
CA LYS A 100 3.76 3.83 23.44
C LYS A 100 2.35 4.26 23.85
N ILE A 101 2.27 4.92 25.00
CA ILE A 101 1.03 5.46 25.53
C ILE A 101 0.82 6.89 24.98
N PRO A 102 -0.27 7.17 24.25
CA PRO A 102 -0.60 8.52 23.79
C PRO A 102 -1.17 9.40 24.90
N ASN A 103 -1.23 10.72 24.64
CA ASN A 103 -1.92 11.65 25.54
C ASN A 103 -3.43 11.34 25.61
N ALA A 104 -4.08 11.20 24.46
CA ALA A 104 -5.47 10.81 24.36
C ALA A 104 -5.69 9.94 23.11
N VAL A 105 -6.66 9.03 23.20
CA VAL A 105 -7.20 8.29 22.06
C VAL A 105 -8.60 8.83 21.77
N LEU A 106 -8.92 9.07 20.51
CA LEU A 106 -10.23 9.58 20.10
C LEU A 106 -10.98 8.54 19.27
N LEU A 107 -12.25 8.33 19.61
CA LEU A 107 -13.17 7.42 18.95
C LEU A 107 -14.28 8.21 18.25
N LYS A 108 -14.86 7.63 17.20
CA LYS A 108 -16.06 8.18 16.59
C LYS A 108 -17.28 7.99 17.49
N ASN A 109 -18.21 8.94 17.44
CA ASN A 109 -19.46 8.91 18.20
C ASN A 109 -20.44 7.84 17.71
N ASP A 110 -20.34 7.43 16.45
CA ASP A 110 -21.23 6.49 15.77
C ASP A 110 -20.95 5.01 16.06
N LYS A 111 -20.00 4.71 16.95
CA LYS A 111 -19.54 3.35 17.35
C LYS A 111 -18.95 2.50 16.22
N THR A 112 -18.74 3.05 15.02
CA THR A 112 -18.14 2.32 13.88
C THR A 112 -16.72 1.83 14.17
N THR A 113 -16.01 2.45 15.11
CA THR A 113 -14.70 1.99 15.59
C THR A 113 -14.72 0.53 16.04
N PHE A 114 -15.74 0.10 16.79
CA PHE A 114 -15.81 -1.28 17.28
C PHE A 114 -16.11 -2.28 16.17
N LEU A 115 -16.97 -1.91 15.21
CA LEU A 115 -17.23 -2.72 14.02
C LEU A 115 -15.96 -2.94 13.22
N LYS A 116 -15.14 -1.90 13.03
CA LYS A 116 -13.82 -2.02 12.39
C LYS A 116 -12.90 -2.98 13.13
N MET A 117 -12.81 -2.85 14.45
CA MET A 117 -11.97 -3.72 15.30
C MET A 117 -12.38 -5.19 15.24
N GLN A 118 -13.68 -5.48 15.14
CA GLN A 118 -14.18 -6.84 14.95
C GLN A 118 -13.68 -7.47 13.64
N ALA A 119 -13.67 -6.70 12.55
CA ALA A 119 -13.27 -7.18 11.24
C ALA A 119 -11.74 -7.31 11.05
N LEU A 120 -10.92 -6.75 11.95
CA LEU A 120 -9.45 -6.80 11.85
C LEU A 120 -8.88 -8.22 11.82
N ASN A 121 -9.57 -9.20 12.43
CA ASN A 121 -9.16 -10.61 12.42
C ASN A 121 -9.13 -11.21 11.00
N SER A 122 -9.90 -10.65 10.05
CA SER A 122 -9.93 -11.06 8.65
C SER A 122 -8.94 -10.30 7.77
N ALA A 123 -8.14 -9.37 8.32
CA ALA A 123 -7.25 -8.53 7.51
C ALA A 123 -6.18 -9.32 6.74
N SER A 124 -5.72 -10.46 7.27
CA SER A 124 -4.76 -11.33 6.56
C SER A 124 -5.34 -11.90 5.27
N LYS A 125 -6.66 -12.03 5.17
CA LYS A 125 -7.37 -12.55 4.00
C LYS A 125 -7.33 -11.61 2.80
N LEU A 126 -7.01 -10.33 3.01
CA LEU A 126 -6.78 -9.38 1.91
C LEU A 126 -5.68 -9.82 0.95
N LEU A 127 -4.76 -10.68 1.40
CA LEU A 127 -3.70 -11.25 0.56
C LEU A 127 -4.01 -12.67 0.08
N GLN A 128 -5.29 -13.07 0.09
CA GLN A 128 -5.75 -14.34 -0.44
C GLN A 128 -6.45 -14.16 -1.80
N PRO A 129 -6.22 -15.08 -2.75
CA PRO A 129 -6.67 -14.92 -4.12
C PRO A 129 -8.17 -15.20 -4.32
N ASP A 130 -8.86 -15.70 -3.30
CA ASP A 130 -10.32 -15.86 -3.21
C ASP A 130 -11.04 -14.61 -2.67
N SER A 131 -10.30 -13.52 -2.44
CA SER A 131 -10.87 -12.19 -2.21
C SER A 131 -11.41 -11.57 -3.51
N PHE A 132 -12.26 -10.54 -3.37
CA PHE A 132 -12.94 -9.90 -4.50
C PHE A 132 -12.60 -8.42 -4.62
N ILE A 133 -12.56 -7.93 -5.86
CA ILE A 133 -12.53 -6.50 -6.15
C ILE A 133 -13.95 -6.07 -6.50
N LEU A 134 -14.48 -5.11 -5.75
CA LEU A 134 -15.74 -4.45 -6.10
C LEU A 134 -15.41 -3.08 -6.66
N LYS A 135 -16.12 -2.73 -7.73
CA LYS A 135 -16.02 -1.45 -8.42
C LYS A 135 -17.43 -0.94 -8.68
N ASP A 136 -17.54 0.37 -8.85
CA ASP A 136 -18.80 1.06 -9.11
C ASP A 136 -19.79 1.00 -7.94
N PHE A 137 -19.65 1.99 -7.05
CA PHE A 137 -20.55 2.17 -5.91
C PHE A 137 -21.66 3.19 -6.17
N SER A 138 -22.00 3.46 -7.44
CA SER A 138 -22.99 4.48 -7.81
C SER A 138 -24.34 4.27 -7.11
N ASN A 139 -24.71 3.02 -6.86
CA ASN A 139 -25.97 2.64 -6.20
C ASN A 139 -25.83 2.47 -4.66
N VAL A 140 -24.64 2.65 -4.09
CA VAL A 140 -24.38 2.47 -2.66
C VAL A 140 -24.25 3.83 -1.99
N GLU A 141 -25.38 4.37 -1.51
CA GLU A 141 -25.50 5.76 -1.04
C GLU A 141 -24.43 6.14 0.02
N HIS A 142 -24.13 5.23 0.95
CA HIS A 142 -23.13 5.46 2.00
C HIS A 142 -21.69 5.54 1.48
N ILE A 143 -21.36 4.81 0.41
CA ILE A 143 -20.00 4.77 -0.16
C ILE A 143 -19.84 5.90 -1.18
N HIS A 144 -20.87 6.17 -1.99
CA HIS A 144 -20.87 7.26 -2.96
C HIS A 144 -20.53 8.61 -2.31
N LYS A 145 -21.08 8.90 -1.11
CA LYS A 145 -20.79 10.14 -0.35
C LYS A 145 -19.32 10.27 0.09
N LEU A 146 -18.53 9.21 0.04
CA LEU A 146 -17.14 9.19 0.50
C LEU A 146 -16.11 9.40 -0.61
N ASN A 147 -16.57 9.52 -1.88
CA ASN A 147 -15.73 9.55 -3.08
C ASN A 147 -14.68 8.44 -3.04
N LEU A 148 -15.15 7.20 -3.02
CA LEU A 148 -14.34 5.98 -2.99
C LEU A 148 -14.67 5.17 -4.24
N ASP A 149 -13.65 4.67 -4.92
CA ASP A 149 -13.75 4.23 -6.31
C ASP A 149 -13.80 2.70 -6.44
N SER A 150 -13.19 2.01 -5.47
CA SER A 150 -13.09 0.55 -5.47
C SER A 150 -12.90 0.01 -4.05
N SER A 151 -12.98 -1.31 -3.91
CA SER A 151 -12.66 -1.99 -2.65
C SER A 151 -12.05 -3.36 -2.86
N ILE A 152 -11.42 -3.85 -1.80
CA ILE A 152 -11.05 -5.27 -1.65
C ILE A 152 -11.93 -5.87 -0.57
N GLU A 153 -12.71 -6.88 -0.92
CA GLU A 153 -13.51 -7.68 0.01
C GLU A 153 -12.78 -8.98 0.34
N SER A 154 -12.67 -9.30 1.62
CA SER A 154 -12.04 -10.53 2.09
C SER A 154 -12.82 -11.76 1.65
N SER A 155 -12.13 -12.86 1.45
CA SER A 155 -12.72 -14.13 1.00
C SER A 155 -13.83 -14.69 1.89
N ASP A 156 -13.78 -14.42 3.19
CA ASP A 156 -14.84 -14.79 4.14
C ASP A 156 -15.99 -13.78 4.21
N ARG A 157 -15.93 -12.70 3.43
CA ARG A 157 -16.93 -11.63 3.35
C ARG A 157 -17.23 -10.99 4.71
N ASN A 158 -16.24 -10.96 5.60
CA ASN A 158 -16.34 -10.31 6.89
C ASN A 158 -15.79 -8.87 6.86
N LEU A 159 -14.86 -8.59 5.94
CA LEU A 159 -14.08 -7.36 5.90
C LEU A 159 -14.05 -6.81 4.48
N MET A 160 -14.27 -5.50 4.35
CA MET A 160 -14.12 -4.76 3.10
C MET A 160 -13.21 -3.55 3.33
N VAL A 161 -12.15 -3.43 2.56
CA VAL A 161 -11.28 -2.24 2.56
C VAL A 161 -11.68 -1.36 1.39
N LEU A 162 -12.25 -0.21 1.72
CA LEU A 162 -12.59 0.82 0.75
C LEU A 162 -11.34 1.61 0.36
N LEU A 163 -11.19 1.81 -0.95
CA LEU A 163 -10.04 2.44 -1.56
C LEU A 163 -10.43 3.80 -2.12
N ARG A 164 -9.49 4.72 -2.05
CA ARG A 164 -9.59 6.05 -2.67
C ARG A 164 -8.51 6.17 -3.71
N ASP A 165 -8.88 6.58 -4.91
CA ASP A 165 -7.91 7.02 -5.90
C ASP A 165 -7.61 8.51 -5.76
N SER A 166 -6.37 8.88 -6.06
CA SER A 166 -5.94 10.27 -6.04
C SER A 166 -4.79 10.48 -7.00
N ASP A 167 -4.78 11.63 -7.70
CA ASP A 167 -3.73 11.98 -8.67
C ASP A 167 -2.31 11.98 -8.07
N LYS A 168 -2.22 12.22 -6.76
CA LYS A 168 -0.95 12.40 -6.05
C LYS A 168 -0.40 11.09 -5.49
N ASP A 169 -1.24 10.34 -4.78
CA ASP A 169 -0.81 9.18 -3.99
C ASP A 169 -1.25 7.85 -4.63
N GLY A 170 -1.92 7.92 -5.80
CA GLY A 170 -2.56 6.79 -6.45
C GLY A 170 -3.70 6.23 -5.60
N THR A 171 -4.03 4.96 -5.84
CA THR A 171 -5.04 4.26 -5.06
C THR A 171 -4.48 3.82 -3.71
N ALA A 172 -5.19 4.16 -2.62
CA ALA A 172 -4.77 3.84 -1.25
C ALA A 172 -5.96 3.44 -0.35
N PRO A 173 -5.73 2.67 0.72
CA PRO A 173 -6.78 2.33 1.69
C PRO A 173 -7.30 3.57 2.42
N ALA A 174 -8.61 3.77 2.39
CA ALA A 174 -9.27 4.92 3.02
C ALA A 174 -10.09 4.53 4.24
N SER A 175 -10.76 3.39 4.20
CA SER A 175 -11.56 2.89 5.33
C SER A 175 -11.67 1.37 5.31
N LEU A 176 -11.94 0.81 6.47
CA LEU A 176 -12.28 -0.59 6.67
C LEU A 176 -13.76 -0.66 7.06
N MET A 177 -14.50 -1.61 6.53
CA MET A 177 -15.90 -1.89 6.86
C MET A 177 -16.03 -3.34 7.32
N ASN A 178 -16.96 -3.55 8.26
CA ASN A 178 -17.37 -4.88 8.69
C ASN A 178 -18.66 -5.23 7.95
N LEU A 179 -18.62 -6.32 7.19
CA LEU A 179 -19.74 -6.75 6.34
C LEU A 179 -20.75 -7.65 7.08
N ASN A 180 -20.43 -8.08 8.30
CA ASN A 180 -21.36 -8.83 9.15
C ASN A 180 -22.32 -7.96 9.95
N SER A 181 -22.22 -6.64 9.82
CA SER A 181 -23.02 -5.68 10.58
C SER A 181 -23.85 -4.79 9.67
N GLY A 182 -25.17 -4.88 9.79
CA GLY A 182 -26.14 -3.97 9.18
C GLY A 182 -26.43 -4.21 7.70
N ASP A 183 -27.11 -3.24 7.09
CA ASP A 183 -27.72 -3.35 5.76
C ASP A 183 -26.73 -3.16 4.59
N LEU A 184 -25.44 -2.93 4.89
CA LEU A 184 -24.42 -2.69 3.86
C LEU A 184 -24.26 -3.90 2.94
N LYS A 185 -24.35 -5.12 3.49
CA LYS A 185 -24.29 -6.34 2.69
C LYS A 185 -25.42 -6.41 1.66
N GLU A 186 -26.61 -5.95 2.01
CA GLU A 186 -27.75 -5.93 1.09
C GLU A 186 -27.53 -4.89 -0.02
N GLN A 187 -26.99 -3.71 0.31
CA GLN A 187 -26.66 -2.66 -0.65
C GLN A 187 -25.56 -3.08 -1.64
N LEU A 188 -24.71 -4.05 -1.28
CA LEU A 188 -23.64 -4.55 -2.13
C LEU A 188 -24.08 -5.69 -3.07
N MET A 189 -25.31 -6.23 -2.95
CA MET A 189 -25.75 -7.38 -3.76
C MET A 189 -25.73 -7.11 -5.27
N ASP A 190 -26.00 -5.86 -5.68
CA ASP A 190 -26.01 -5.47 -7.09
C ASP A 190 -24.64 -4.97 -7.59
N VAL A 191 -23.62 -4.93 -6.73
CA VAL A 191 -22.27 -4.50 -7.09
C VAL A 191 -21.50 -5.69 -7.66
N PRO A 192 -21.00 -5.63 -8.91
CA PRO A 192 -20.27 -6.74 -9.50
C PRO A 192 -18.99 -7.08 -8.73
N GLU A 193 -18.86 -8.36 -8.40
CA GLU A 193 -17.65 -8.92 -7.80
C GLU A 193 -16.68 -9.37 -8.88
N ASN A 194 -15.45 -8.87 -8.79
CA ASN A 194 -14.40 -9.23 -9.73
C ASN A 194 -13.38 -10.15 -9.03
N THR A 195 -13.32 -11.40 -9.49
CA THR A 195 -12.45 -12.43 -8.91
C THR A 195 -10.98 -12.08 -9.09
N ILE A 196 -10.23 -12.12 -7.99
CA ILE A 196 -8.78 -11.97 -8.01
C ILE A 196 -8.14 -13.25 -8.54
N LEU A 197 -7.20 -13.10 -9.47
CA LEU A 197 -6.47 -14.20 -10.11
C LEU A 197 -5.04 -14.31 -9.62
N GLY A 198 -4.44 -13.18 -9.23
CA GLY A 198 -3.11 -13.15 -8.66
C GLY A 198 -2.87 -11.87 -7.87
N ILE A 199 -2.05 -11.99 -6.83
CA ILE A 199 -1.65 -10.90 -5.95
C ILE A 199 -0.12 -10.82 -5.99
N PHE A 200 0.40 -9.63 -6.27
CA PHE A 200 1.83 -9.37 -6.42
C PHE A 200 2.25 -8.21 -5.53
N GLN A 201 3.52 -8.19 -5.14
CA GLN A 201 4.12 -7.09 -4.38
C GLN A 201 5.14 -6.38 -5.26
N GLU A 202 4.98 -5.08 -5.49
CA GLU A 202 6.04 -4.28 -6.10
C GLU A 202 7.22 -4.18 -5.13
N SER A 203 8.42 -4.50 -5.60
CA SER A 203 9.68 -4.22 -4.95
C SER A 203 10.46 -3.18 -5.74
N LYS A 204 10.99 -2.19 -5.02
CA LYS A 204 12.06 -1.34 -5.53
C LYS A 204 13.36 -1.98 -5.12
N ASP A 205 14.03 -2.61 -6.07
CA ASP A 205 15.31 -3.26 -5.81
C ASP A 205 16.33 -2.18 -5.52
N GLN A 206 16.54 -1.84 -4.24
CA GLN A 206 17.55 -0.89 -3.81
C GLN A 206 18.71 -1.63 -3.19
N VAL A 207 19.90 -1.42 -3.74
CA VAL A 207 21.13 -1.97 -3.20
C VAL A 207 21.90 -0.86 -2.50
N GLU A 208 22.32 -1.14 -1.27
CA GLU A 208 23.24 -0.29 -0.52
C GLU A 208 24.68 -0.68 -0.86
N TYR A 209 25.51 0.29 -1.22
CA TYR A 209 26.93 0.12 -1.53
C TYR A 209 27.76 1.19 -0.82
N LEU A 210 29.06 0.95 -0.66
CA LEU A 210 30.01 1.97 -0.20
C LEU A 210 30.60 2.68 -1.42
N ASP A 211 30.53 4.01 -1.47
CA ASP A 211 31.20 4.79 -2.51
C ASP A 211 32.72 4.85 -2.29
N GLU A 212 33.45 5.53 -3.19
CA GLU A 212 34.92 5.63 -3.09
C GLU A 212 35.45 6.30 -1.80
N ASN A 213 34.56 6.87 -0.97
CA ASN A 213 34.89 7.50 0.31
C ASN A 213 34.32 6.72 1.51
N ASP A 214 34.02 5.44 1.35
CA ASP A 214 33.41 4.57 2.37
C ASP A 214 32.05 5.08 2.90
N LYS A 215 31.34 5.89 2.11
CA LYS A 215 29.99 6.35 2.48
C LYS A 215 28.95 5.41 1.92
N ARG A 216 28.00 5.02 2.77
CA ARG A 216 26.83 4.23 2.36
C ARG A 216 25.95 5.03 1.42
N ARG A 217 25.74 4.50 0.23
CA ARG A 217 24.87 5.02 -0.84
C ARG A 217 23.85 3.95 -1.20
N LYS A 218 22.67 4.37 -1.67
CA LYS A 218 21.64 3.47 -2.18
C LYS A 218 21.42 3.76 -3.65
N VAL A 219 21.43 2.72 -4.48
CA VAL A 219 21.07 2.80 -5.89
C VAL A 219 19.83 1.95 -6.14
N SER A 220 18.88 2.49 -6.92
CA SER A 220 17.71 1.75 -7.36
C SER A 220 18.06 0.98 -8.63
N LEU A 221 17.98 -0.35 -8.58
CA LEU A 221 18.22 -1.26 -9.71
C LEU A 221 16.99 -1.42 -10.63
N GLY A 222 15.82 -0.98 -10.19
CA GLY A 222 14.59 -1.02 -10.97
C GLY A 222 13.36 -1.30 -10.11
N LYS A 223 12.21 -1.44 -10.77
CA LYS A 223 10.99 -1.99 -10.16
C LYS A 223 10.84 -3.46 -10.60
N SER A 224 10.52 -4.33 -9.66
CA SER A 224 10.18 -5.73 -9.91
C SER A 224 8.90 -6.08 -9.14
N ALA A 225 8.30 -7.22 -9.44
CA ALA A 225 7.16 -7.72 -8.68
C ALA A 225 7.35 -9.19 -8.30
N GLY A 226 7.13 -9.50 -7.03
CA GLY A 226 7.09 -10.87 -6.51
C GLY A 226 5.67 -11.34 -6.31
N ALA A 227 5.36 -12.59 -6.68
CA ALA A 227 4.05 -13.17 -6.41
C ALA A 227 3.84 -13.39 -4.90
N ILE A 228 2.70 -12.94 -4.39
CA ILE A 228 2.23 -13.21 -3.03
C ILE A 228 1.31 -14.43 -3.03
N ALA A 229 0.33 -14.45 -3.94
CA ALA A 229 -0.65 -15.52 -4.07
C ALA A 229 -1.19 -15.63 -5.49
N ILE A 230 -1.62 -16.83 -5.88
CA ILE A 230 -2.20 -17.11 -7.20
C ILE A 230 -3.47 -17.93 -6.99
N ASN A 231 -4.54 -17.61 -7.73
CA ASN A 231 -5.78 -18.36 -7.68
C ASN A 231 -5.66 -19.67 -8.47
N HIS A 232 -5.39 -20.76 -7.77
CA HIS A 232 -5.21 -22.08 -8.39
C HIS A 232 -6.48 -22.66 -9.02
N GLU A 233 -7.67 -22.11 -8.75
CA GLU A 233 -8.90 -22.51 -9.45
C GLU A 233 -8.86 -22.09 -10.92
N TYR A 234 -8.26 -20.93 -11.22
CA TYR A 234 -8.24 -20.33 -12.55
C TYR A 234 -6.90 -20.46 -13.26
N ILE A 235 -5.80 -20.52 -12.51
CA ILE A 235 -4.44 -20.57 -13.08
C ILE A 235 -3.98 -22.02 -13.08
N LYS A 236 -4.09 -22.67 -14.25
CA LYS A 236 -3.79 -24.10 -14.44
C LYS A 236 -2.59 -24.37 -15.33
N THR A 237 -2.21 -23.41 -16.17
CA THR A 237 -1.16 -23.56 -17.17
C THR A 237 -0.09 -22.48 -17.06
N SER A 238 1.07 -22.71 -17.70
CA SER A 238 2.12 -21.69 -17.82
C SER A 238 1.67 -20.47 -18.62
N LEU A 239 0.74 -20.63 -19.56
CA LEU A 239 0.18 -19.53 -20.34
C LEU A 239 -0.71 -18.62 -19.46
N ASP A 240 -1.50 -19.20 -18.56
CA ASP A 240 -2.31 -18.45 -17.60
C ASP A 240 -1.41 -17.60 -16.70
N ALA A 241 -0.36 -18.21 -16.12
CA ALA A 241 0.60 -17.51 -15.28
C ALA A 241 1.35 -16.41 -16.05
N THR A 242 1.71 -16.66 -17.30
CA THR A 242 2.38 -15.69 -18.19
C THR A 242 1.47 -14.49 -18.48
N SER A 243 0.16 -14.72 -18.66
CA SER A 243 -0.82 -13.66 -18.89
C SER A 243 -0.92 -12.71 -17.69
N LEU A 244 -0.89 -13.25 -16.46
CA LEU A 244 -0.81 -12.43 -15.25
C LEU A 244 0.48 -11.60 -15.21
N ALA A 245 1.62 -12.23 -15.47
CA ALA A 245 2.92 -11.54 -15.49
C ALA A 245 2.98 -10.42 -16.53
N MET A 246 2.38 -10.61 -17.71
CA MET A 246 2.28 -9.56 -18.74
C MET A 246 1.48 -8.34 -18.25
N VAL A 247 0.36 -8.55 -17.55
CA VAL A 247 -0.45 -7.47 -16.99
C VAL A 247 0.32 -6.66 -15.95
N VAL A 248 1.04 -7.34 -15.05
CA VAL A 248 1.87 -6.68 -14.04
C VAL A 248 3.03 -5.93 -14.69
N ASN A 249 3.77 -6.57 -15.60
CA ASN A 249 4.93 -5.97 -16.27
C ASN A 249 4.56 -4.73 -17.08
N LYS A 250 3.44 -4.76 -17.82
CA LYS A 250 2.94 -3.60 -18.57
C LYS A 250 2.75 -2.37 -17.67
N ASN A 251 2.19 -2.58 -16.48
CA ASN A 251 1.98 -1.50 -15.50
C ASN A 251 3.29 -1.00 -14.91
N LEU A 252 4.23 -1.89 -14.58
CA LEU A 252 5.56 -1.53 -14.11
C LEU A 252 6.31 -0.66 -15.13
N THR A 253 6.25 -0.98 -16.43
CA THR A 253 6.90 -0.22 -17.50
C THR A 253 6.28 1.15 -17.70
N SER A 254 4.95 1.26 -17.72
CA SER A 254 4.26 2.57 -17.86
C SER A 254 4.56 3.55 -16.72
N SER A 255 4.85 3.02 -15.52
CA SER A 255 5.27 3.81 -14.36
C SER A 255 6.71 4.37 -14.47
N ILE A 256 7.55 3.80 -15.34
CA ILE A 256 8.92 4.28 -15.60
C ILE A 256 8.88 5.46 -16.57
N GLU A 257 8.15 5.31 -17.68
CA GLU A 257 8.03 6.33 -18.73
C GLU A 257 7.42 7.65 -18.21
N THR A 258 6.45 7.57 -17.28
CA THR A 258 5.81 8.74 -16.67
C THR A 258 6.69 9.48 -15.65
N LYS A 259 7.73 8.83 -15.10
CA LYS A 259 8.67 9.49 -14.17
C LYS A 259 9.83 10.17 -14.88
N ASP A 260 10.31 9.61 -15.99
CA ASP A 260 11.39 10.21 -16.79
C ASP A 260 10.91 11.48 -17.52
N GLN A 261 9.62 11.60 -17.84
CA GLN A 261 9.07 12.85 -18.40
C GLN A 261 8.93 14.00 -17.39
N LYS A 262 8.95 13.73 -16.07
CA LYS A 262 8.91 14.78 -15.02
C LYS A 262 10.28 15.32 -14.61
N GLN A 263 11.37 14.85 -15.23
CA GLN A 263 12.76 15.28 -14.96
C GLN A 263 13.46 15.92 -16.17
N ILE A 264 12.71 16.42 -17.16
CA ILE A 264 13.28 17.23 -18.24
C ILE A 264 12.90 18.69 -17.98
N PRO A 265 13.84 19.58 -17.60
CA PRO A 265 13.60 21.01 -17.69
C PRO A 265 13.40 21.37 -19.17
N GLU A 266 12.24 21.94 -19.50
CA GLU A 266 12.01 22.54 -20.81
C GLU A 266 13.06 23.63 -21.08
N LEU A 267 13.97 23.37 -22.01
CA LEU A 267 14.83 24.38 -22.62
C LEU A 267 14.28 24.66 -24.01
N ASN A 268 13.33 25.60 -24.08
CA ASN A 268 12.94 26.21 -25.34
C ASN A 268 13.92 27.33 -25.70
N GLY A 269 14.54 27.18 -26.87
CA GLY A 269 14.99 28.26 -27.74
C GLY A 269 16.49 28.60 -27.70
N GLU A 270 17.28 28.02 -28.62
CA GLU A 270 17.95 28.80 -29.67
C GLU A 270 18.77 27.91 -30.64
N LYS A 271 18.47 28.12 -31.93
CA LYS A 271 19.27 27.97 -33.16
C LYS A 271 20.40 26.93 -33.23
N ASP A 272 20.15 25.96 -34.10
CA ASP A 272 21.02 25.41 -35.15
C ASP A 272 22.53 25.64 -35.00
N ASN A 273 23.23 24.58 -34.58
CA ASN A 273 24.62 24.32 -34.94
C ASN A 273 24.96 22.85 -34.61
N THR A 274 25.05 22.01 -35.64
CA THR A 274 25.62 20.65 -35.53
C THR A 274 27.05 20.70 -35.00
N LYS A 275 27.26 20.32 -33.73
CA LYS A 275 28.58 19.93 -33.21
C LYS A 275 28.53 18.47 -32.76
N ARG A 276 29.25 17.62 -33.50
CA ARG A 276 29.59 16.24 -33.09
C ARG A 276 30.18 16.26 -31.68
N LEU A 277 29.55 15.55 -30.74
CA LEU A 277 30.10 15.26 -29.43
C LEU A 277 31.32 14.33 -29.57
N THR A 278 32.52 14.90 -29.55
CA THR A 278 33.76 14.14 -29.33
C THR A 278 33.96 13.95 -27.83
N VAL A 279 33.72 12.73 -27.35
CA VAL A 279 34.08 12.32 -25.98
C VAL A 279 35.60 12.27 -25.90
N LYS A 280 36.23 13.22 -25.19
CA LYS A 280 37.64 13.12 -24.81
C LYS A 280 37.79 12.05 -23.72
N VAL A 281 38.11 10.83 -24.13
CA VAL A 281 38.51 9.76 -23.20
C VAL A 281 39.87 10.11 -22.61
N ASN A 282 39.97 10.16 -21.28
CA ASN A 282 41.23 10.33 -20.57
C ASN A 282 42.20 9.19 -20.95
N PRO A 283 43.37 9.47 -21.56
CA PRO A 283 44.30 8.44 -22.04
C PRO A 283 44.71 7.45 -20.95
N ARG A 284 44.82 7.93 -19.71
CA ARG A 284 45.23 7.14 -18.55
C ARG A 284 44.15 6.14 -18.11
N ALA A 285 42.88 6.51 -18.27
CA ALA A 285 41.76 5.62 -17.96
C ALA A 285 41.65 4.47 -18.97
N ARG A 286 41.95 4.75 -20.25
CA ARG A 286 41.99 3.74 -21.32
C ARG A 286 43.12 2.74 -21.11
N GLU A 287 44.29 3.20 -20.68
CA GLU A 287 45.44 2.34 -20.39
C GLU A 287 45.20 1.42 -19.18
N ILE A 288 44.55 1.92 -18.12
CA ILE A 288 44.16 1.12 -16.95
C ILE A 288 43.11 0.08 -17.32
N ALA A 289 42.13 0.44 -18.16
CA ALA A 289 41.12 -0.50 -18.64
C ALA A 289 41.74 -1.62 -19.49
N LEU A 290 42.66 -1.27 -20.39
CA LEU A 290 43.36 -2.24 -21.25
C LEU A 290 44.26 -3.18 -20.43
N ARG A 291 44.98 -2.67 -19.42
CA ARG A 291 45.75 -3.53 -18.48
C ARG A 291 44.84 -4.50 -17.74
N ARG A 292 43.71 -4.03 -17.21
CA ARG A 292 42.74 -4.88 -16.50
C ARG A 292 42.08 -5.93 -17.40
N MET A 293 41.89 -5.65 -18.69
CA MET A 293 41.39 -6.64 -19.65
C MET A 293 42.45 -7.71 -19.96
N ARG A 294 43.71 -7.31 -20.08
CA ARG A 294 44.84 -8.21 -20.34
C ARG A 294 45.13 -9.14 -19.16
N ASP A 295 45.08 -8.62 -17.93
CA ASP A 295 45.26 -9.41 -16.70
C ASP A 295 44.14 -10.42 -16.44
N ARG A 296 42.97 -10.26 -17.10
CA ARG A 296 41.81 -11.15 -16.97
C ARG A 296 41.61 -12.07 -18.18
N GLY A 297 42.48 -12.02 -19.18
CA GLY A 297 42.36 -12.83 -20.41
C GLY A 297 41.07 -12.55 -21.20
N LEU A 298 40.50 -11.36 -21.07
CA LEU A 298 39.22 -10.97 -21.70
C LEU A 298 39.42 -10.21 -23.02
N GLU A 299 40.53 -10.42 -23.73
CA GLU A 299 40.72 -9.81 -25.05
C GLU A 299 39.79 -10.49 -26.08
N ARG A 300 38.81 -9.73 -26.58
CA ARG A 300 38.18 -9.87 -27.90
C ARG A 300 38.17 -8.51 -28.59
#